data_AF-A0A814ZHT5-F1
#
_entry.id   AF-A0A814ZHT5-F1
#
_cell.length_a   1.000
_cell.length_b   1.000
_cell.length_c   1.000
_cell.angle_alpha   90.00
_cell.angle_beta   90.00
_cell.angle_gamma   90.00
#
_symmetry.space_group_name_H-M   'P 1'
#
loop_
_entity.id
_entity.type
_entity.pdbx_description
1 polymer ?
#
loop_
_entity_poly.entity_id
_entity_poly.type
_entity_poly.pdbx_seq_one_letter_code
_entity_poly.pdbx_strand_id
1 'polypeptide(L)'
;MRYAGGRVMDAEDGFEAVGCCLCCAKGCPAEYTDDGVATCIKPKSYGRGTGYPWKFGDGFNDHGMYERCEADHGARNCEKSGAIVYPKCKSGFQSAGCCICSPQCPEGMNDIGISCGKSTYGRGVGASRLQCPDDKEQDAGLCYPKCQDGLNGVGPVCWQSCPASTPVSCGLICAVDQTTCAAYIGRAALAGIQIPISIITGIVRMDILAQIEAVKAALELALQLGTTPMC
;
A
#
# COMPACT_ATOMS: atom_id res chain seq x y z
N MET A 1 -39.40 -12.30 -1.11
CA MET A 1 -38.24 -11.73 -1.81
C MET A 1 -37.33 -11.09 -0.77
N ARG A 2 -36.21 -11.73 -0.41
CA ARG A 2 -35.18 -11.15 0.47
C ARG A 2 -33.91 -11.01 -0.36
N TYR A 3 -33.48 -9.77 -0.58
CA TYR A 3 -32.27 -9.44 -1.32
C TYR A 3 -31.04 -10.01 -0.59
N ALA A 4 -30.15 -10.62 -1.36
CA ALA A 4 -28.87 -11.14 -0.94
C ALA A 4 -27.94 -10.00 -0.48
N GLY A 5 -27.84 -9.80 0.83
CA GLY A 5 -26.77 -9.02 1.44
C GLY A 5 -25.50 -9.86 1.47
N GLY A 6 -24.48 -9.45 0.71
CA GLY A 6 -23.17 -10.10 0.68
C GLY A 6 -22.61 -10.25 2.08
N ARG A 7 -22.39 -11.50 2.51
CA ARG A 7 -21.78 -11.83 3.79
C ARG A 7 -20.45 -11.08 3.90
N VAL A 8 -20.31 -10.30 4.97
CA VAL A 8 -19.03 -10.10 5.63
C VAL A 8 -18.39 -11.48 5.69
N MET A 9 -17.23 -11.67 5.04
CA MET A 9 -16.51 -12.94 5.12
C MET A 9 -16.29 -13.19 6.61
N ASP A 10 -17.01 -14.17 7.14
CA ASP A 10 -16.88 -14.58 8.53
C ASP A 10 -15.41 -14.94 8.77
N ALA A 11 -14.87 -14.56 9.94
CA ALA A 11 -13.47 -14.83 10.24
C ALA A 11 -13.20 -16.34 10.18
N GLU A 12 -12.05 -16.74 9.64
CA GLU A 12 -11.63 -18.14 9.66
C GLU A 12 -11.51 -18.64 11.12
N ASP A 13 -11.70 -19.94 11.34
CA ASP A 13 -11.71 -20.52 12.69
C ASP A 13 -10.44 -20.14 13.47
N GLY A 14 -10.63 -19.50 14.64
CA GLY A 14 -9.55 -19.04 15.51
C GLY A 14 -9.01 -17.64 15.21
N PHE A 15 -9.56 -16.93 14.22
CA PHE A 15 -9.25 -15.54 13.94
C PHE A 15 -10.35 -14.60 14.48
N GLU A 16 -9.94 -13.52 15.10
CA GLU A 16 -10.81 -12.47 15.61
C GLU A 16 -10.61 -11.18 14.82
N ALA A 17 -11.66 -10.38 14.68
CA ALA A 17 -11.58 -9.09 13.99
C ALA A 17 -10.81 -8.08 14.84
N VAL A 18 -9.75 -7.48 14.28
CA VAL A 18 -8.96 -6.44 14.94
C VAL A 18 -9.32 -5.07 14.37
N GLY A 19 -9.67 -4.14 15.26
CA GLY A 19 -10.08 -2.77 14.92
C GLY A 19 -11.45 -2.69 14.23
N CYS A 20 -11.68 -1.62 13.46
CA CYS A 20 -12.91 -1.40 12.69
C CYS A 20 -12.96 -2.31 11.43
N CYS A 21 -12.88 -3.63 11.62
CA CYS A 21 -12.97 -4.64 10.56
C CYS A 21 -11.84 -4.63 9.51
N LEU A 22 -10.69 -4.01 9.79
CA LEU A 22 -9.57 -3.89 8.84
C LEU A 22 -8.92 -5.24 8.54
N CYS A 23 -8.66 -6.02 9.58
CA CYS A 23 -7.97 -7.32 9.49
C CYS A 23 -8.53 -8.31 10.50
N CYS A 24 -8.27 -9.58 10.23
CA CYS A 24 -8.49 -10.68 11.17
C CYS A 24 -7.13 -11.18 11.66
N ALA A 25 -7.01 -11.41 12.97
CA ALA A 25 -5.79 -11.90 13.59
C ALA A 25 -6.12 -13.09 14.50
N LYS A 26 -5.22 -14.08 14.55
CA LYS A 26 -5.37 -15.22 15.46
C LYS A 26 -5.20 -14.76 16.92
N GLY A 27 -6.10 -15.19 17.80
CA GLY A 27 -6.00 -14.91 19.24
C GLY A 27 -4.75 -15.53 19.87
N CYS A 28 -4.30 -14.99 21.01
CA CYS A 28 -3.19 -15.58 21.75
C CYS A 28 -3.66 -16.82 22.54
N PRO A 29 -2.87 -17.92 22.58
CA PRO A 29 -3.18 -19.06 23.43
C PRO A 29 -3.14 -18.70 24.91
N ALA A 30 -3.78 -19.54 25.73
CA ALA A 30 -3.62 -19.48 27.19
C ALA A 30 -2.11 -19.54 27.53
N GLU A 31 -1.66 -18.64 28.40
CA GLU A 31 -0.26 -18.38 28.81
C GLU A 31 0.53 -17.35 27.99
N TYR A 32 0.03 -16.93 26.83
CA TYR A 32 0.63 -15.83 26.07
C TYR A 32 -0.10 -14.53 26.37
N THR A 33 0.66 -13.45 26.57
CA THR A 33 0.08 -12.13 26.82
C THR A 33 -0.12 -11.41 25.49
N ASP A 34 -1.36 -11.04 25.19
CA ASP A 34 -1.68 -10.18 24.04
C ASP A 34 -1.23 -8.74 24.33
N ASP A 35 -0.33 -8.21 23.51
CA ASP A 35 0.16 -6.83 23.65
C ASP A 35 -0.73 -5.80 22.94
N GLY A 36 -1.75 -6.26 22.21
CA GLY A 36 -2.64 -5.41 21.40
C GLY A 36 -2.01 -4.91 20.10
N VAL A 37 -0.77 -5.32 19.77
CA VAL A 37 -0.01 -4.83 18.61
C VAL A 37 0.34 -5.98 17.66
N ALA A 38 -0.65 -6.84 17.42
CA ALA A 38 -0.55 -8.03 16.56
C ALA A 38 0.52 -9.05 17.00
N THR A 39 0.94 -9.05 18.27
CA THR A 39 1.87 -10.07 18.80
C THR A 39 1.33 -10.73 20.07
N CYS A 40 1.90 -11.90 20.37
CA CYS A 40 1.65 -12.65 21.59
C CYS A 40 2.98 -12.77 22.34
N ILE A 41 3.14 -12.04 23.44
CA ILE A 41 4.34 -12.08 24.27
C ILE A 41 4.44 -13.47 24.89
N LYS A 42 5.62 -14.09 24.74
CA LYS A 42 5.87 -15.43 25.24
C LYS A 42 5.99 -15.45 26.77
N PRO A 43 5.62 -16.56 27.42
CA PRO A 43 5.91 -16.75 28.84
C PRO A 43 7.41 -16.79 29.13
N LYS A 44 7.77 -16.76 30.42
CA LYS A 44 9.16 -16.66 30.89
C LYS A 44 10.03 -17.80 30.33
N SER A 45 11.14 -17.43 29.67
CA SER A 45 12.19 -18.36 29.25
C SER A 45 13.04 -18.82 30.44
N TYR A 46 13.73 -19.95 30.29
CA TYR A 46 14.64 -20.45 31.31
C TYR A 46 15.97 -20.89 30.74
N GLY A 47 17.02 -20.80 31.55
CA GLY A 47 18.37 -21.24 31.17
C GLY A 47 18.56 -22.74 31.40
N ARG A 48 19.33 -23.38 30.52
CA ARG A 48 19.72 -24.81 30.61
C ARG A 48 21.15 -25.01 31.14
N GLY A 49 21.65 -24.03 31.89
CA GLY A 49 22.98 -24.05 32.50
C GLY A 49 24.13 -23.72 31.55
N THR A 50 25.35 -24.00 31.97
CA THR A 50 26.59 -23.76 31.19
C THR A 50 26.86 -24.84 30.15
N GLY A 51 26.19 -26.00 30.25
CA GLY A 51 26.37 -27.13 29.35
C GLY A 51 27.62 -27.96 29.68
N TYR A 52 27.87 -28.94 28.83
CA TYR A 52 28.93 -29.94 28.93
C TYR A 52 29.93 -29.70 27.80
N PRO A 53 30.93 -28.82 28.00
CA PRO A 53 31.96 -28.57 26.99
C PRO A 53 32.87 -29.80 26.86
N TRP A 54 33.62 -29.85 25.77
CA TRP A 54 34.72 -30.81 25.58
C TRP A 54 35.78 -30.61 26.67
N LYS A 55 36.31 -31.71 27.22
CA LYS A 55 37.31 -31.68 28.29
C LYS A 55 38.59 -32.39 27.83
N PHE A 56 39.72 -31.96 28.39
CA PHE A 56 41.01 -32.59 28.13
C PHE A 56 40.97 -34.06 28.59
N GLY A 57 41.11 -34.98 27.63
CA GLY A 57 40.92 -36.42 27.84
C GLY A 57 39.71 -37.00 27.09
N ASP A 58 38.79 -36.16 26.60
CA ASP A 58 37.77 -36.58 25.65
C ASP A 58 38.45 -36.87 24.29
N GLY A 59 37.90 -37.81 23.51
CA GLY A 59 38.33 -38.00 22.11
C GLY A 59 38.01 -36.78 21.25
N PHE A 60 38.49 -36.72 20.01
CA PHE A 60 38.15 -35.64 19.04
C PHE A 60 36.71 -35.77 18.50
N ASN A 61 35.74 -36.10 19.36
CA ASN A 61 34.33 -36.27 19.07
C ASN A 61 33.49 -35.77 20.26
N ASP A 62 32.17 -35.82 20.11
CA ASP A 62 31.24 -35.28 21.12
C ASP A 62 30.82 -36.32 22.18
N HIS A 63 31.34 -37.54 22.13
CA HIS A 63 30.83 -38.66 22.93
C HIS A 63 30.95 -38.39 24.42
N GLY A 64 32.13 -37.98 24.90
CA GLY A 64 32.36 -37.69 26.32
C GLY A 64 31.50 -36.52 26.83
N MET A 65 31.12 -35.60 25.95
CA MET A 65 30.20 -34.51 26.29
C MET A 65 28.76 -35.03 26.48
N TYR A 66 28.29 -35.88 25.56
CA TYR A 66 26.98 -36.51 25.65
C TYR A 66 26.87 -37.45 26.85
N GLU A 67 27.87 -38.30 27.10
CA GLU A 67 27.87 -39.20 28.26
C GLU A 67 27.67 -38.46 29.58
N ARG A 68 28.39 -37.35 29.77
CA ARG A 68 28.24 -36.53 30.99
C ARG A 68 26.87 -35.88 31.08
N CYS A 69 26.34 -35.39 29.97
CA CYS A 69 25.01 -34.78 29.95
C CYS A 69 23.91 -35.81 30.23
N GLU A 70 24.00 -36.99 29.60
CA GLU A 70 23.01 -38.05 29.74
C GLU A 70 23.09 -38.75 31.09
N ALA A 71 24.24 -38.71 31.76
CA ALA A 71 24.36 -39.14 33.16
C ALA A 71 23.51 -38.26 34.11
N ASP A 72 23.45 -36.95 33.85
CA ASP A 72 22.71 -35.99 34.69
C ASP A 72 21.23 -35.85 34.29
N HIS A 73 20.91 -36.00 33.00
CA HIS A 73 19.57 -35.71 32.45
C HIS A 73 18.86 -36.91 31.82
N GLY A 74 19.51 -38.07 31.78
CA GLY A 74 19.01 -39.30 31.17
C GLY A 74 19.35 -39.43 29.69
N ALA A 75 19.38 -40.68 29.21
CA ALA A 75 19.71 -41.01 27.84
C ALA A 75 18.77 -40.35 26.82
N ARG A 76 19.33 -39.82 25.72
CA ARG A 76 18.63 -39.14 24.61
C ARG A 76 17.95 -37.81 24.98
N ASN A 77 18.17 -37.30 26.19
CA ASN A 77 17.68 -36.00 26.63
C ASN A 77 18.69 -34.87 26.44
N CYS A 78 19.76 -35.11 25.68
CA CYS A 78 20.80 -34.13 25.39
C CYS A 78 20.90 -33.81 23.90
N GLU A 79 21.38 -32.60 23.59
CA GLU A 79 21.59 -32.10 22.24
C GLU A 79 22.83 -31.19 22.19
N LYS A 80 23.50 -31.14 21.05
CA LYS A 80 24.66 -30.27 20.85
C LYS A 80 24.22 -28.93 20.28
N SER A 81 24.70 -27.85 20.88
CA SER A 81 24.52 -26.49 20.39
C SER A 81 25.87 -25.81 20.21
N GLY A 82 26.27 -25.63 18.96
CA GLY A 82 27.63 -25.15 18.64
C GLY A 82 28.68 -26.18 19.06
N ALA A 83 29.63 -25.79 19.91
CA ALA A 83 30.71 -26.66 20.40
C ALA A 83 30.44 -27.27 21.79
N ILE A 84 29.24 -27.11 22.35
CA ILE A 84 28.89 -27.52 23.72
C ILE A 84 27.60 -28.35 23.70
N VAL A 85 27.52 -29.40 24.53
CA VAL A 85 26.31 -30.22 24.70
C VAL A 85 25.46 -29.68 25.84
N TYR A 86 24.13 -29.67 25.67
CA TYR A 86 23.16 -29.20 26.64
C TYR A 86 22.00 -30.20 26.78
N PRO A 87 21.25 -30.17 27.89
CA PRO A 87 19.98 -30.88 27.93
C PRO A 87 18.97 -30.24 26.97
N LYS A 88 18.12 -31.08 26.39
CA LYS A 88 17.00 -30.65 25.56
C LYS A 88 16.02 -29.81 26.36
N CYS A 89 15.32 -28.92 25.67
CA CYS A 89 14.27 -28.13 26.28
C CYS A 89 13.08 -29.00 26.69
N LYS A 90 12.34 -28.54 27.71
CA LYS A 90 11.08 -29.15 28.15
C LYS A 90 10.05 -29.07 27.02
N SER A 91 9.04 -29.93 27.06
CA SER A 91 7.94 -29.90 26.10
C SER A 91 7.34 -28.50 25.97
N GLY A 92 7.13 -28.03 24.74
CA GLY A 92 6.64 -26.69 24.44
C GLY A 92 7.69 -25.58 24.47
N PHE A 93 8.98 -25.91 24.67
CA PHE A 93 10.09 -24.99 24.59
C PHE A 93 11.09 -25.43 23.52
N GLN A 94 11.72 -24.44 22.89
CA GLN A 94 12.78 -24.64 21.91
C GLN A 94 14.05 -23.91 22.32
N SER A 95 15.18 -24.40 21.84
CA SER A 95 16.49 -23.78 22.07
C SER A 95 16.58 -22.44 21.34
N ALA A 96 16.60 -21.35 22.10
CA ALA A 96 16.90 -20.01 21.61
C ALA A 96 18.37 -19.71 21.88
N GLY A 97 19.21 -19.86 20.85
CA GLY A 97 20.67 -19.76 20.98
C GLY A 97 21.27 -20.98 21.69
N CYS A 98 22.30 -20.75 22.52
CA CYS A 98 23.10 -21.85 23.09
C CYS A 98 22.62 -22.37 24.44
N CYS A 99 21.97 -21.56 25.27
CA CYS A 99 21.73 -21.91 26.67
C CYS A 99 20.37 -21.46 27.22
N ILE A 100 19.46 -21.01 26.35
CA ILE A 100 18.13 -20.54 26.74
C ILE A 100 17.07 -21.39 26.04
N CYS A 101 16.10 -21.86 26.81
CA CYS A 101 14.87 -22.47 26.30
C CYS A 101 13.78 -21.41 26.30
N SER A 102 13.26 -21.08 25.12
CA SER A 102 12.16 -20.14 24.90
C SER A 102 10.89 -20.91 24.53
N PRO A 103 9.70 -20.48 24.97
CA PRO A 103 8.44 -21.09 24.56
C PRO A 103 8.29 -21.14 23.04
N GLN A 104 7.72 -22.22 22.52
CA GLN A 104 7.44 -22.41 21.09
C GLN A 104 6.19 -21.65 20.68
N CYS A 105 6.29 -20.90 19.58
CA CYS A 105 5.13 -20.23 19.02
C CYS A 105 4.07 -21.22 18.52
N PRO A 106 2.78 -20.91 18.70
CA PRO A 106 1.68 -21.72 18.17
C PRO A 106 1.74 -21.82 16.65
N GLU A 107 1.10 -22.86 16.12
CA GLU A 107 1.02 -23.06 14.67
C GLU A 107 0.36 -21.86 13.97
N GLY A 108 0.99 -21.43 12.88
CA GLY A 108 0.57 -20.26 12.11
C GLY A 108 0.99 -18.92 12.73
N MET A 109 1.87 -18.89 13.72
CA MET A 109 2.50 -17.67 14.20
C MET A 109 4.01 -17.68 13.92
N ASN A 110 4.57 -16.50 13.68
CA ASN A 110 6.01 -16.35 13.43
C ASN A 110 6.75 -16.04 14.72
N ASP A 111 7.83 -16.76 15.01
CA ASP A 111 8.69 -16.43 16.15
C ASP A 111 9.53 -15.18 15.84
N ILE A 112 9.29 -14.09 16.58
CA ILE A 112 10.02 -12.83 16.45
C ILE A 112 10.90 -12.54 17.68
N GLY A 113 11.25 -13.57 18.44
CA GLY A 113 12.14 -13.50 19.60
C GLY A 113 11.41 -13.50 20.93
N ILE A 114 11.03 -12.32 21.44
CA ILE A 114 10.32 -12.20 22.74
C ILE A 114 8.81 -12.43 22.62
N SER A 115 8.28 -12.37 21.40
CA SER A 115 6.87 -12.59 21.10
C SER A 115 6.69 -13.45 19.86
N CYS A 116 5.47 -13.89 19.64
CA CYS A 116 5.01 -14.56 18.44
C CYS A 116 4.16 -13.58 17.64
N GLY A 117 4.57 -13.28 16.40
CA GLY A 117 3.79 -12.47 15.49
C GLY A 117 2.54 -13.21 15.04
N LYS A 118 1.37 -12.60 15.22
CA LYS A 118 0.09 -13.16 14.79
C LYS A 118 0.05 -13.19 13.27
N SER A 119 -0.43 -14.30 12.70
CA SER A 119 -0.89 -14.27 11.31
C SER A 119 -2.05 -13.30 11.19
N THR A 120 -1.96 -12.40 10.22
CA THR A 120 -3.02 -11.46 9.88
C THR A 120 -3.32 -11.57 8.40
N TYR A 121 -4.59 -11.43 8.05
CA TYR A 121 -5.00 -11.23 6.67
C TYR A 121 -5.95 -10.03 6.60
N GLY A 122 -5.80 -9.26 5.51
CA GLY A 122 -6.67 -8.14 5.24
C GLY A 122 -8.04 -8.64 4.80
N ARG A 123 -9.11 -8.00 5.30
CA ARG A 123 -10.48 -8.30 4.87
C ARG A 123 -10.88 -7.62 3.56
N GLY A 124 -9.91 -7.33 2.70
CA GLY A 124 -10.11 -6.64 1.42
C GLY A 124 -10.48 -5.16 1.56
N VAL A 125 -10.14 -4.50 2.68
CA VAL A 125 -10.29 -3.05 2.82
C VAL A 125 -9.23 -2.41 1.90
N GLY A 126 -9.65 -2.03 0.68
CA GLY A 126 -8.77 -1.58 -0.40
C GLY A 126 -8.93 -2.36 -1.72
N ALA A 127 -9.57 -3.54 -1.71
CA ALA A 127 -10.07 -4.12 -2.95
C ALA A 127 -11.28 -3.27 -3.37
N SER A 128 -11.27 -2.70 -4.58
CA SER A 128 -12.38 -1.85 -5.03
C SER A 128 -13.66 -2.71 -5.05
N ARG A 129 -14.52 -2.53 -4.05
CA ARG A 129 -15.90 -3.06 -4.03
C ARG A 129 -16.77 -2.37 -5.08
N LEU A 130 -16.25 -1.32 -5.70
CA LEU A 130 -16.82 -0.58 -6.81
C LEU A 130 -16.42 -1.27 -8.11
N GLN A 131 -16.79 -2.53 -8.29
CA GLN A 131 -17.00 -3.00 -9.65
C GLN A 131 -18.11 -2.13 -10.20
N CYS A 132 -17.76 -1.26 -11.14
CA CYS A 132 -18.74 -0.42 -11.78
C CYS A 132 -19.68 -1.32 -12.59
N PRO A 133 -20.99 -1.06 -12.57
CA PRO A 133 -21.92 -1.76 -13.45
C PRO A 133 -21.49 -1.59 -14.91
N ASP A 134 -21.94 -2.49 -15.79
CA ASP A 134 -21.45 -2.60 -17.18
C ASP A 134 -21.57 -1.30 -18.01
N ASP A 135 -22.35 -0.32 -17.56
CA ASP A 135 -22.57 0.99 -18.17
C ASP A 135 -21.60 2.10 -17.67
N LYS A 136 -20.70 1.76 -16.74
CA LYS A 136 -19.80 2.71 -16.07
C LYS A 136 -18.35 2.26 -16.11
N GLU A 137 -17.44 3.22 -16.04
CA GLU A 137 -16.00 3.00 -15.95
C GLU A 137 -15.47 3.43 -14.58
N GLN A 138 -14.45 2.71 -14.10
CA GLN A 138 -13.80 3.01 -12.84
C GLN A 138 -12.63 3.96 -13.08
N ASP A 139 -12.66 5.12 -12.42
CA ASP A 139 -11.51 6.01 -12.33
C ASP A 139 -11.32 6.49 -10.89
N ALA A 140 -10.07 6.43 -10.41
CA ALA A 140 -9.66 6.73 -9.04
C ALA A 140 -10.54 6.06 -7.96
N GLY A 141 -11.08 4.88 -8.26
CA GLY A 141 -11.96 4.13 -7.35
C GLY A 141 -13.39 4.64 -7.29
N LEU A 142 -13.85 5.49 -8.20
CA LEU A 142 -15.25 5.93 -8.37
C LEU A 142 -15.80 5.46 -9.72
N CYS A 143 -17.13 5.34 -9.84
CA CYS A 143 -17.81 4.88 -11.06
C CYS A 143 -18.45 6.04 -11.83
N TYR A 144 -17.94 6.33 -13.01
CA TYR A 144 -18.46 7.35 -13.92
C TYR A 144 -19.19 6.71 -15.10
N PRO A 145 -20.20 7.37 -15.70
CA PRO A 145 -20.76 6.95 -16.98
C PRO A 145 -19.65 6.83 -18.03
N LYS A 146 -19.70 5.78 -18.87
CA LYS A 146 -18.76 5.65 -20.00
C LYS A 146 -18.87 6.85 -20.93
N CYS A 147 -17.73 7.33 -21.42
CA CYS A 147 -17.70 8.35 -22.46
C CYS A 147 -18.21 7.81 -23.80
N GLN A 148 -18.76 8.71 -24.64
CA GLN A 148 -19.17 8.36 -26.00
C GLN A 148 -17.96 7.93 -26.84
N ASP A 149 -18.20 7.11 -27.87
CA ASP A 149 -17.15 6.59 -28.76
C ASP A 149 -16.28 7.74 -29.32
N GLY A 150 -14.96 7.64 -29.11
CA GLY A 150 -13.97 8.64 -29.53
C GLY A 150 -13.57 9.67 -28.47
N LEU A 151 -14.21 9.65 -27.30
CA LEU A 151 -13.85 10.48 -26.14
C LEU A 151 -13.15 9.63 -25.06
N ASN A 152 -12.19 10.21 -24.36
CA ASN A 152 -11.46 9.56 -23.27
C ASN A 152 -11.93 10.12 -21.91
N GLY A 153 -12.30 9.23 -20.99
CA GLY A 153 -12.66 9.61 -19.63
C GLY A 153 -11.42 9.92 -18.78
N VAL A 154 -11.40 11.08 -18.13
CA VAL A 154 -10.50 11.37 -17.01
C VAL A 154 -11.37 11.99 -15.91
N GLY A 155 -11.65 11.21 -14.88
CA GLY A 155 -12.60 11.51 -13.82
C GLY A 155 -14.03 11.65 -14.38
N PRO A 156 -14.81 12.64 -13.91
CA PRO A 156 -16.17 12.88 -14.41
C PRO A 156 -16.23 13.54 -15.80
N VAL A 157 -15.09 13.78 -16.47
CA VAL A 157 -15.01 14.57 -17.70
C VAL A 157 -14.61 13.70 -18.88
N CYS A 158 -15.36 13.81 -19.98
CA CYS A 158 -15.04 13.19 -21.25
C CYS A 158 -14.27 14.16 -22.14
N TRP A 159 -13.06 13.77 -22.52
CA TRP A 159 -12.13 14.56 -23.32
C TRP A 159 -12.13 14.12 -24.77
N GLN A 160 -12.17 15.07 -25.70
CA GLN A 160 -12.03 14.75 -27.12
C GLN A 160 -10.60 14.32 -27.45
N SER A 161 -10.47 13.36 -28.37
CA SER A 161 -9.18 13.01 -28.96
C SER A 161 -8.80 14.05 -30.01
N CYS A 162 -7.73 14.80 -29.78
CA CYS A 162 -7.29 15.84 -30.70
C CYS A 162 -6.62 15.24 -31.95
N PRO A 163 -7.04 15.61 -33.17
CA PRO A 163 -6.46 15.09 -34.41
C PRO A 163 -5.02 15.62 -34.62
N ALA A 164 -4.25 14.93 -35.46
CA ALA A 164 -2.85 15.29 -35.74
C ALA A 164 -2.64 16.72 -36.27
N SER A 165 -3.67 17.30 -36.90
CA SER A 165 -3.67 18.69 -37.37
C SER A 165 -3.72 19.72 -36.24
N THR A 166 -4.20 19.35 -35.05
CA THR A 166 -4.32 20.21 -33.87
C THR A 166 -3.97 19.38 -32.63
N PRO A 167 -2.70 19.01 -32.41
CA PRO A 167 -2.33 17.96 -31.46
C PRO A 167 -2.39 18.39 -29.98
N VAL A 168 -2.51 19.69 -29.69
CA VAL A 168 -2.48 20.21 -28.31
C VAL A 168 -3.89 20.21 -27.73
N SER A 169 -4.10 19.47 -26.64
CA SER A 169 -5.35 19.48 -25.87
C SER A 169 -5.38 20.68 -24.91
N CYS A 170 -6.42 21.51 -25.03
CA CYS A 170 -6.53 22.83 -24.38
C CYS A 170 -7.82 22.97 -23.58
N GLY A 171 -8.23 21.92 -22.86
CA GLY A 171 -9.55 21.89 -22.26
C GLY A 171 -10.57 21.22 -23.19
N LEU A 172 -11.71 21.88 -23.39
CA LEU A 172 -12.77 21.46 -24.30
C LEU A 172 -12.47 21.74 -25.79
N ILE A 173 -11.24 22.18 -26.12
CA ILE A 173 -10.82 22.53 -27.48
C ILE A 173 -9.42 21.96 -27.80
N CYS A 174 -9.12 21.80 -29.08
CA CYS A 174 -7.80 21.41 -29.58
C CYS A 174 -7.10 22.61 -30.24
N ALA A 175 -5.80 22.71 -30.08
CA ALA A 175 -4.96 23.76 -30.68
C ALA A 175 -3.79 23.15 -31.45
N VAL A 176 -3.25 23.93 -32.39
CA VAL A 176 -2.05 23.56 -33.16
C VAL A 176 -0.78 23.57 -32.31
N ASP A 177 -0.71 24.43 -31.30
CA ASP A 177 0.45 24.61 -30.42
C ASP A 177 0.05 25.22 -29.04
N GLN A 178 0.98 25.25 -28.09
CA GLN A 178 0.74 25.75 -26.72
C GLN A 178 0.48 27.26 -26.63
N THR A 179 0.98 28.07 -27.55
CA THR A 179 0.75 29.52 -27.58
C THR A 179 -0.66 29.85 -28.06
N THR A 180 -1.12 29.12 -29.08
CA THR A 180 -2.49 29.16 -29.57
C THR A 180 -3.48 28.69 -28.49
N CYS A 181 -3.09 27.66 -27.73
CA CYS A 181 -3.81 27.16 -26.56
C CYS A 181 -4.01 28.25 -25.49
N ALA A 182 -2.93 28.91 -25.08
CA ALA A 182 -2.94 29.97 -24.09
C ALA A 182 -3.75 31.19 -24.57
N ALA A 183 -3.70 31.51 -25.86
CA ALA A 183 -4.50 32.56 -26.45
C ALA A 183 -6.01 32.24 -26.41
N TYR A 184 -6.42 30.99 -26.67
CA TYR A 184 -7.82 30.59 -26.55
C TYR A 184 -8.32 30.63 -25.11
N ILE A 185 -7.55 30.10 -24.16
CA ILE A 185 -7.90 30.11 -22.74
C ILE A 185 -7.94 31.55 -22.19
N GLY A 186 -6.94 32.36 -22.56
CA GLY A 186 -6.89 33.78 -22.19
C GLY A 186 -8.06 34.59 -22.75
N ARG A 187 -8.48 34.31 -23.98
CA ARG A 187 -9.67 34.93 -24.59
C ARG A 187 -10.97 34.47 -23.93
N ALA A 188 -11.10 33.20 -23.59
CA ALA A 188 -12.27 32.69 -22.87
C ALA A 188 -12.43 33.33 -21.48
N ALA A 189 -11.31 33.55 -20.78
CA ALA A 189 -11.29 34.23 -19.48
C ALA A 189 -11.64 35.73 -19.58
N LEU A 190 -11.19 36.42 -20.63
CA LEU A 190 -11.47 37.84 -20.85
C LEU A 190 -12.88 38.10 -21.40
N ALA A 191 -13.45 37.17 -22.15
CA ALA A 191 -14.78 37.30 -22.74
C ALA A 191 -15.93 36.95 -21.78
N GLY A 192 -15.64 36.47 -20.56
CA GLY A 192 -16.65 36.20 -19.54
C GLY A 192 -17.79 35.27 -20.02
N ILE A 193 -17.49 34.35 -20.94
CA ILE A 193 -18.53 33.52 -21.57
C ILE A 193 -18.93 32.43 -20.60
N GLN A 194 -20.07 32.60 -19.93
CA GLN A 194 -20.84 31.48 -19.41
C GLN A 194 -21.42 30.74 -20.61
N ILE A 195 -20.81 29.61 -20.99
CA ILE A 195 -21.33 28.77 -22.07
C ILE A 195 -22.43 27.89 -21.48
N PRO A 196 -23.72 28.06 -21.82
CA PRO A 196 -24.70 27.03 -21.55
C PRO A 196 -24.36 25.83 -22.44
N ILE A 197 -24.29 24.65 -21.82
CA ILE A 197 -24.13 23.35 -22.49
C ILE A 197 -25.27 23.24 -23.50
N SER A 198 -25.01 23.49 -24.79
CA SER A 198 -25.71 22.98 -25.99
C SER A 198 -25.62 23.96 -27.19
N ILE A 199 -24.47 24.15 -27.85
CA ILE A 199 -24.47 24.47 -29.29
C ILE A 199 -23.32 23.74 -29.98
N ILE A 200 -23.68 22.58 -30.52
CA ILE A 200 -23.04 21.92 -31.65
C ILE A 200 -23.39 22.75 -32.90
N THR A 201 -22.41 22.97 -33.79
CA THR A 201 -22.45 23.71 -35.08
C THR A 201 -22.32 25.25 -35.06
N GLY A 202 -21.30 25.75 -35.77
CA GLY A 202 -21.21 27.14 -36.20
C GLY A 202 -19.77 27.68 -36.19
N ILE A 203 -19.07 27.58 -37.33
CA ILE A 203 -17.77 28.23 -37.56
C ILE A 203 -17.95 29.74 -37.36
N VAL A 204 -17.40 30.30 -36.27
CA VAL A 204 -17.33 31.76 -36.12
C VAL A 204 -16.14 32.23 -36.96
N ARG A 205 -16.41 32.76 -38.16
CA ARG A 205 -15.42 33.53 -38.92
C ARG A 205 -15.14 34.82 -38.15
N MET A 206 -14.15 34.79 -37.27
CA MET A 206 -13.63 36.01 -36.65
C MET A 206 -12.54 36.57 -37.55
N ASP A 207 -12.84 37.71 -38.19
CA ASP A 207 -11.87 38.45 -39.00
C ASP A 207 -10.63 38.79 -38.17
N ILE A 208 -9.51 38.18 -38.55
CA ILE A 208 -8.21 38.25 -37.87
C ILE A 208 -7.71 39.71 -37.73
N LEU A 209 -8.18 40.62 -38.58
CA LEU A 209 -7.77 42.03 -38.62
C LEU A 209 -8.13 42.79 -37.32
N ALA A 210 -9.29 42.54 -36.71
CA ALA A 210 -9.69 43.20 -35.47
C ALA A 210 -8.82 42.79 -34.27
N GLN A 211 -8.25 41.57 -34.31
CA GLN A 211 -7.35 41.06 -33.27
C GLN A 211 -5.95 41.68 -33.38
N ILE A 212 -5.49 42.01 -34.58
CA ILE A 212 -4.18 42.64 -34.80
C ILE A 212 -4.17 44.06 -34.21
N GLU A 213 -5.25 44.82 -34.36
CA GLU A 213 -5.35 46.17 -33.79
C GLU A 213 -5.33 46.14 -32.25
N ALA A 214 -5.99 45.16 -31.63
CA ALA A 214 -5.97 44.97 -30.17
C ALA A 214 -4.58 44.59 -29.64
N VAL A 215 -3.85 43.71 -30.36
CA VAL A 215 -2.46 43.34 -30.01
C VAL A 215 -1.51 44.52 -30.21
N LYS A 216 -1.71 45.33 -31.26
CA LYS A 216 -0.92 46.53 -31.49
C LYS A 216 -1.11 47.57 -30.38
N ALA A 217 -2.36 47.75 -29.91
CA ALA A 217 -2.65 48.63 -28.78
C ALA A 217 -1.99 48.17 -27.47
N ALA A 218 -1.97 46.85 -27.22
CA ALA A 218 -1.29 46.28 -26.06
C ALA A 218 0.25 46.40 -26.13
N LEU A 219 0.83 46.27 -27.33
CA LEU A 219 2.27 46.43 -27.54
C LEU A 219 2.73 47.89 -27.39
N GLU A 220 1.95 48.85 -27.87
CA GLU A 220 2.19 50.28 -27.67
C GLU A 220 2.14 50.67 -26.17
N LEU A 221 1.20 50.09 -25.42
CA LEU A 221 1.10 50.31 -23.97
C LEU A 221 2.30 49.71 -23.21
N ALA A 222 2.78 48.54 -23.63
CA ALA A 222 3.95 47.89 -23.05
C ALA A 222 5.26 48.67 -23.34
N LEU A 223 5.37 49.31 -24.51
CA LEU A 223 6.50 50.17 -24.86
C LEU A 223 6.51 51.48 -24.05
N GLN A 224 5.35 52.05 -23.72
CA GLN A 224 5.27 53.26 -22.88
C GLN A 224 5.64 53.01 -21.41
N LEU A 225 5.33 51.82 -20.88
CA LEU A 225 5.68 51.40 -19.52
C LEU A 225 7.15 50.98 -19.38
N GLY A 226 7.84 50.71 -20.50
CA GLY A 226 9.23 50.26 -20.52
C GLY A 226 10.29 51.36 -20.53
N THR A 227 9.92 52.64 -20.64
CA THR A 227 10.89 53.75 -20.78
C THR A 227 10.80 54.84 -19.70
N THR A 228 10.09 54.64 -18.59
CA THR A 228 10.27 55.54 -17.44
C THR A 228 11.53 55.12 -16.67
N PRO A 229 12.61 55.93 -16.67
CA PRO A 229 13.81 55.60 -15.90
C PRO A 229 13.47 55.62 -14.42
N MET A 230 13.98 54.61 -13.70
CA MET A 230 13.89 54.55 -12.24
C MET A 230 14.61 55.76 -11.64
N CYS A 231 13.84 56.66 -11.04
CA CYS A 231 14.23 57.55 -9.94
C CYS A 231 13.20 57.35 -8.83
#